data_AF-A0A6A4ZXI7-F1
#
_entry.id   AF-A0A6A4ZXI7-F1
#
_cell.length_a   1.000
_cell.length_b   1.000
_cell.length_c   1.000
_cell.angle_alpha   90.00
_cell.angle_beta   90.00
_cell.angle_gamma   90.00
#
_symmetry.space_group_name_H-M   'P 1'
#
loop_
_entity.id
_entity.type
_entity.pdbx_description
1 polymer ?
#
loop_
_entity_poly.entity_id
_entity_poly.type
_entity_poly.pdbx_seq_one_letter_code
_entity_poly.pdbx_strand_id
1 'polypeptide(L)'
;MMAGGDESSAAIEIEADVKSVDDGVVDFAVWGRAEIESELAELDDSNERINAVADLFLMHNQDDESHAEDLCALWMANLRDSDTHDRIPFLYVANHVLFKSFKAKSTSFQKALLPLLPEAVSLVS
;
A
#
# COMPACT_ATOMS: atom_id res chain seq x y z
N MET A 1 28.49 -31.57 -63.65
CA MET A 1 29.60 -30.71 -63.16
C MET A 1 29.16 -29.27 -63.30
N MET A 2 29.55 -28.44 -62.33
CA MET A 2 29.31 -26.99 -62.14
C MET A 2 27.94 -26.65 -61.51
N ALA A 3 27.85 -26.39 -60.19
CA ALA A 3 28.30 -25.22 -59.40
C ALA A 3 27.29 -24.06 -59.54
N GLY A 4 26.47 -23.82 -58.51
CA GLY A 4 26.67 -22.76 -57.51
C GLY A 4 25.53 -21.75 -57.72
N GLY A 5 24.62 -21.53 -56.77
CA GLY A 5 24.86 -20.88 -55.49
C GLY A 5 24.26 -19.48 -55.60
N ASP A 6 23.05 -19.29 -55.09
CA ASP A 6 22.57 -18.01 -54.54
C ASP A 6 21.31 -18.26 -53.70
N GLU A 7 21.52 -18.86 -52.52
CA GLU A 7 20.55 -18.81 -51.43
C GLU A 7 20.75 -17.47 -50.73
N SER A 8 20.11 -16.41 -51.22
CA SER A 8 19.99 -15.16 -50.45
C SER A 8 18.91 -15.36 -49.37
N SER A 9 19.33 -16.01 -48.29
CA SER A 9 18.61 -16.16 -47.04
C SER A 9 18.35 -14.78 -46.43
N ALA A 10 17.17 -14.21 -46.66
CA ALA A 10 16.69 -13.08 -45.87
C ALA A 10 16.32 -13.61 -44.48
N ALA A 11 17.26 -13.54 -43.55
CA ALA A 11 17.01 -13.73 -42.14
C ALA A 11 15.99 -12.67 -41.69
N ILE A 12 14.75 -13.10 -41.49
CA ILE A 12 13.76 -12.30 -40.77
C ILE A 12 14.15 -12.43 -39.30
N GLU A 13 14.88 -11.44 -38.79
CA GLU A 13 14.99 -11.22 -37.35
C GLU A 13 13.60 -10.85 -36.85
N ILE A 14 12.86 -11.87 -36.42
CA ILE A 14 11.68 -11.68 -35.59
C ILE A 14 12.23 -11.26 -34.24
N GLU A 15 12.39 -9.96 -34.02
CA GLU A 15 12.40 -9.41 -32.66
C GLU A 15 11.03 -9.72 -32.07
N ALA A 16 10.94 -10.89 -31.44
CA ALA A 16 9.89 -11.19 -30.51
C ALA A 16 10.09 -10.23 -29.34
N ASP A 17 9.46 -9.06 -29.42
CA ASP A 17 9.11 -8.24 -28.27
C ASP A 17 8.20 -9.09 -27.38
N VAL A 18 8.81 -10.04 -26.68
CA VAL A 18 8.27 -10.59 -25.45
C VAL A 18 8.30 -9.40 -24.51
N LYS A 19 7.22 -8.61 -24.56
CA LYS A 19 6.77 -7.90 -23.38
C LYS A 19 6.61 -8.98 -22.33
N SER A 20 7.64 -9.08 -21.51
CA SER A 20 7.59 -9.73 -20.22
C SER A 20 6.25 -9.38 -19.60
N VAL A 21 5.45 -10.41 -19.42
CA VAL A 21 4.23 -10.37 -18.63
C VAL A 21 4.67 -9.84 -17.27
N ASP A 22 4.31 -8.58 -16.99
CA ASP A 22 4.46 -8.01 -15.67
C ASP A 22 3.51 -8.81 -14.76
N ASP A 23 4.14 -9.65 -13.95
CA ASP A 23 3.52 -10.63 -13.08
C ASP A 23 2.89 -9.87 -11.91
N GLY A 24 1.56 -9.70 -11.93
CA GLY A 24 0.78 -9.50 -10.70
C GLY A 24 0.74 -8.11 -10.09
N VAL A 25 1.17 -7.04 -10.77
CA VAL A 25 0.86 -5.67 -10.32
C VAL A 25 -0.53 -5.30 -10.82
N VAL A 26 -1.57 -5.84 -10.15
CA VAL A 26 -2.88 -5.19 -10.16
C VAL A 26 -2.64 -3.73 -9.79
N ASP A 27 -3.06 -2.83 -10.67
CA ASP A 27 -2.84 -1.38 -10.61
C ASP A 27 -3.09 -0.83 -9.20
N PHE A 28 -2.03 -0.75 -8.38
CA PHE A 28 -2.04 -0.31 -6.98
C PHE A 28 -2.55 1.14 -6.82
N ALA A 29 -2.74 1.86 -7.92
CA ALA A 29 -3.19 3.24 -7.98
C ALA A 29 -4.68 3.45 -7.62
N VAL A 30 -5.53 2.41 -7.56
CA VAL A 30 -6.99 2.63 -7.71
C VAL A 30 -7.80 2.60 -6.39
N TRP A 31 -7.22 2.16 -5.27
CA TRP A 31 -7.97 1.97 -4.04
C TRP A 31 -7.82 3.12 -3.02
N GLY A 32 -7.45 4.33 -3.46
CA GLY A 32 -7.36 5.52 -2.59
C GLY A 32 -6.03 5.70 -1.85
N ARG A 33 -5.00 4.90 -2.20
CA ARG A 33 -3.65 4.98 -1.60
C ARG A 33 -3.09 6.40 -1.55
N ALA A 34 -3.16 7.14 -2.66
CA ALA A 34 -2.64 8.50 -2.75
C ALA A 34 -3.41 9.50 -1.88
N GLU A 35 -4.73 9.28 -1.72
CA GLU A 35 -5.57 10.11 -0.83
C GLU A 35 -5.17 9.86 0.63
N ILE A 36 -5.03 8.60 1.03
CA ILE A 36 -4.60 8.24 2.38
C ILE A 36 -3.19 8.76 2.67
N GLU A 37 -2.25 8.63 1.73
CA GLU A 37 -0.88 9.11 1.88
C GLU A 37 -0.84 10.65 2.03
N SER A 38 -1.64 11.37 1.23
CA SER A 38 -1.79 12.83 1.36
C SER A 38 -2.35 13.22 2.73
N GLU A 39 -3.37 12.51 3.21
CA GLU A 39 -4.01 12.80 4.50
C GLU A 39 -3.12 12.42 5.69
N LEU A 40 -2.29 11.39 5.56
CA LEU A 40 -1.26 11.04 6.55
C LEU A 40 -0.13 12.07 6.59
N ALA A 41 0.24 12.65 5.45
CA ALA A 41 1.26 13.69 5.38
C ALA A 41 0.82 15.01 6.02
N GLU A 42 -0.48 15.30 6.01
CA GLU A 42 -1.09 16.48 6.66
C GLU A 42 -1.67 16.17 8.06
N LEU A 43 -1.33 15.02 8.63
CA LEU A 43 -1.91 14.56 9.88
C LEU A 43 -1.47 15.44 11.06
N ASP A 44 -2.44 15.90 11.84
CA ASP A 44 -2.25 16.66 13.07
C ASP A 44 -2.94 16.00 14.27
N ASP A 45 -2.85 16.62 15.45
CA ASP A 45 -3.51 16.16 16.67
C ASP A 45 -5.01 16.45 16.72
N SER A 46 -5.60 16.98 15.64
CA SER A 46 -7.03 17.24 15.55
C SER A 46 -7.80 15.93 15.51
N ASN A 47 -8.75 15.80 16.43
CA ASN A 47 -9.67 14.67 16.44
C ASN A 47 -10.51 14.60 15.15
N GLU A 48 -10.74 15.71 14.45
CA GLU A 48 -11.42 15.70 13.15
C GLU A 48 -10.58 14.99 12.09
N ARG A 49 -9.30 15.36 11.95
CA ARG A 49 -8.38 14.78 10.97
C ARG A 49 -8.10 13.31 11.27
N ILE A 50 -7.83 12.99 12.54
CA ILE A 50 -7.63 11.60 12.99
C ILE A 50 -8.84 10.73 12.63
N ASN A 51 -10.06 11.24 12.81
CA ASN A 51 -11.27 10.49 12.47
C ASN A 51 -11.42 10.32 10.95
N ALA A 52 -11.16 11.36 10.17
CA ALA A 52 -11.25 11.33 8.71
C ALA A 52 -10.30 10.28 8.12
N VAL A 53 -9.03 10.27 8.54
CA VAL A 53 -8.05 9.26 8.11
C VAL A 53 -8.51 7.86 8.51
N ALA A 54 -8.97 7.67 9.75
CA ALA A 54 -9.47 6.37 10.17
C ALA A 54 -10.67 5.90 9.34
N ASP A 55 -11.57 6.80 8.93
CA ASP A 55 -12.69 6.47 8.05
C ASP A 55 -12.24 6.09 6.63
N LEU A 56 -11.19 6.73 6.09
CA LEU A 56 -10.59 6.34 4.82
C LEU A 56 -10.03 4.91 4.85
N PHE A 57 -9.35 4.53 5.93
CA PHE A 57 -8.87 3.14 6.10
C PHE A 57 -10.04 2.15 6.03
N LEU A 58 -11.12 2.41 6.74
CA LEU A 58 -12.29 1.52 6.72
C LEU A 58 -12.99 1.50 5.36
N MET A 59 -13.09 2.66 4.68
CA MET A 59 -13.69 2.77 3.34
C MET A 59 -12.93 1.94 2.30
N HIS A 60 -11.61 1.91 2.43
CA HIS A 60 -10.71 1.29 1.45
C HIS A 60 -10.27 -0.13 1.78
N ASN A 61 -10.70 -0.69 2.92
CA ASN A 61 -10.35 -2.04 3.38
C ASN A 61 -10.87 -3.17 2.45
N GLN A 62 -11.81 -2.88 1.54
CA GLN A 62 -12.44 -3.82 0.59
C GLN A 62 -12.90 -5.18 1.17
N ASP A 63 -13.08 -5.28 2.48
CA ASP A 63 -13.33 -6.52 3.24
C ASP A 63 -12.31 -7.65 2.98
N ASP A 64 -11.08 -7.30 2.59
CA ASP A 64 -10.01 -8.24 2.28
C ASP A 64 -8.86 -8.11 3.30
N GLU A 65 -8.25 -9.24 3.66
CA GLU A 65 -7.13 -9.25 4.60
C GLU A 65 -5.87 -8.62 3.99
N SER A 66 -5.62 -8.82 2.68
CA SER A 66 -4.45 -8.23 2.02
C SER A 66 -4.53 -6.70 1.95
N HIS A 67 -5.73 -6.15 1.74
CA HIS A 67 -5.93 -4.70 1.70
C HIS A 67 -5.70 -4.06 3.07
N ALA A 68 -6.13 -4.73 4.15
CA ALA A 68 -5.82 -4.28 5.51
C ALA A 68 -4.30 -4.26 5.75
N GLU A 69 -3.57 -5.28 5.27
CA GLU A 69 -2.11 -5.33 5.38
C GLU A 69 -1.44 -4.19 4.60
N ASP A 70 -1.85 -3.93 3.36
CA ASP A 70 -1.32 -2.85 2.54
C ASP A 70 -1.57 -1.45 3.15
N LEU A 71 -2.77 -1.23 3.70
CA LEU A 71 -3.10 -0.02 4.47
C LEU A 71 -2.18 0.18 5.67
N CYS A 72 -1.97 -0.89 6.43
CA CYS A 72 -1.15 -0.85 7.63
C CYS A 72 0.34 -0.67 7.28
N ALA A 73 0.80 -1.25 6.17
CA ALA A 73 2.14 -1.03 5.65
C ALA A 73 2.34 0.43 5.23
N LEU A 74 1.38 1.04 4.53
CA LEU A 74 1.41 2.46 4.17
C LEU A 74 1.45 3.37 5.41
N TRP A 75 0.59 3.10 6.39
CA TRP A 75 0.58 3.80 7.67
C TRP A 75 1.95 3.74 8.37
N MET A 76 2.55 2.54 8.43
CA MET A 76 3.83 2.33 9.09
C MET A 76 4.98 3.01 8.35
N ALA A 77 4.96 3.03 7.02
CA ALA A 77 5.95 3.76 6.23
C ALA A 77 5.90 5.27 6.53
N ASN A 78 4.71 5.88 6.49
CA ASN A 78 4.53 7.30 6.81
C ASN A 78 4.91 7.63 8.26
N LEU A 79 4.62 6.74 9.21
CA LEU A 79 5.03 6.90 10.61
C LEU A 79 6.56 6.90 10.78
N ARG A 80 7.28 6.06 10.01
CA ARG A 80 8.75 5.99 10.07
C ARG A 80 9.39 7.24 9.47
N ASP A 81 8.78 7.78 8.42
CA ASP A 81 9.27 8.95 7.69
C ASP A 81 8.91 10.28 8.36
N SER A 82 7.93 10.30 9.28
CA SER A 82 7.54 11.50 10.03
C SER A 82 8.49 11.84 11.18
N ASP A 83 8.51 13.11 11.56
CA ASP A 83 9.29 13.60 12.70
C ASP A 83 8.71 13.11 14.02
N THR A 84 9.55 12.97 15.06
CA THR A 84 9.12 12.43 16.37
C THR A 84 7.90 13.12 16.97
N HIS A 85 7.74 14.43 16.74
CA HIS A 85 6.60 15.20 17.25
C HIS A 85 5.28 14.89 16.54
N ASP A 86 5.33 14.48 15.27
CA ASP A 86 4.15 14.20 14.42
C ASP A 86 3.70 12.74 14.49
N ARG A 87 4.46 11.88 15.17
CA ARG A 87 4.19 10.44 15.25
C ARG A 87 3.05 10.07 16.22
N ILE A 88 2.73 10.92 17.20
CA ILE A 88 1.65 10.63 18.15
C ILE A 88 0.28 10.54 17.46
N PRO A 89 -0.11 11.49 16.58
CA PRO A 89 -1.34 11.39 15.78
C PRO A 89 -1.55 10.06 15.05
N PHE A 90 -0.48 9.46 14.52
CA PHE A 90 -0.57 8.15 13.84
C PHE A 90 -1.06 7.04 14.78
N LEU A 91 -0.67 7.06 16.06
CA LEU A 91 -1.15 6.09 17.04
C LEU A 91 -2.64 6.30 17.36
N TYR A 92 -3.11 7.55 17.34
CA TYR A 92 -4.54 7.83 17.47
C TYR A 92 -5.34 7.32 16.26
N VAL A 93 -4.82 7.48 15.04
CA VAL A 93 -5.42 6.87 13.84
C VAL A 93 -5.52 5.35 14.00
N ALA A 94 -4.44 4.67 14.38
CA ALA A 94 -4.46 3.21 14.59
C ALA A 94 -5.48 2.79 15.64
N ASN A 95 -5.59 3.52 16.76
CA ASN A 95 -6.59 3.28 17.78
C ASN A 95 -8.03 3.44 17.24
N HIS A 96 -8.29 4.49 16.45
CA HIS A 96 -9.61 4.73 15.85
C HIS A 96 -9.96 3.66 14.83
N VAL A 97 -9.01 3.25 13.97
CA VAL A 97 -9.20 2.16 13.01
C VAL A 97 -9.57 0.86 13.73
N LEU A 98 -8.81 0.45 14.75
CA LEU A 98 -9.08 -0.75 15.55
C LEU A 98 -10.44 -0.71 16.25
N PHE A 99 -10.80 0.44 16.82
CA PHE A 99 -12.08 0.60 17.51
C PHE A 99 -13.27 0.56 16.55
N LYS A 100 -13.16 1.24 15.40
CA LYS A 100 -14.22 1.25 14.37
C LYS A 100 -14.33 -0.12 13.69
N SER A 101 -13.22 -0.79 13.38
CA SER A 101 -13.24 -2.13 12.79
C SER A 101 -13.86 -3.17 13.72
N PHE A 102 -13.58 -3.08 15.03
CA PHE A 102 -14.22 -3.91 16.04
C PHE A 102 -15.74 -3.72 16.07
N LYS A 103 -16.22 -2.47 16.02
CA LYS A 103 -17.66 -2.17 15.93
C LYS A 103 -18.30 -2.73 14.67
N ALA A 104 -17.59 -2.70 13.54
CA ALA A 104 -18.01 -3.30 12.28
C ALA A 104 -17.89 -4.84 12.26
N LYS A 105 -17.39 -5.47 13.33
CA LYS A 105 -17.11 -6.91 13.44
C LYS A 105 -16.09 -7.43 12.42
N SER A 106 -15.22 -6.55 11.92
CA SER A 106 -14.09 -6.92 11.06
C SER A 106 -12.84 -7.16 11.90
N THR A 107 -12.09 -8.21 11.56
CA THR A 107 -10.83 -8.58 12.23
C THR A 107 -9.58 -8.30 11.39
N SER A 108 -9.73 -7.87 10.13
CA SER A 108 -8.61 -7.67 9.20
C SER A 108 -7.59 -6.66 9.74
N PHE A 109 -8.06 -5.48 10.18
CA PHE A 109 -7.18 -4.47 10.79
C PHE A 109 -6.55 -4.91 12.12
N GLN A 110 -7.21 -5.77 12.90
CA GLN A 110 -6.62 -6.29 14.13
C GLN A 110 -5.44 -7.20 13.81
N LYS A 111 -5.60 -8.09 12.83
CA LYS A 111 -4.53 -8.97 12.36
C LYS A 111 -3.36 -8.18 11.77
N ALA A 112 -3.65 -7.12 11.01
CA ALA A 112 -2.63 -6.30 10.34
C ALA A 112 -1.91 -5.29 11.26
N LEU A 113 -2.63 -4.58 12.14
CA LEU A 113 -2.03 -3.54 13.01
C LEU A 113 -1.32 -4.10 14.23
N LEU A 114 -1.86 -5.13 14.90
CA LEU A 114 -1.32 -5.60 16.18
C LEU A 114 0.18 -5.98 16.12
N PRO A 115 0.68 -6.65 15.06
CA PRO A 115 2.11 -6.94 14.92
C PRO A 115 2.99 -5.70 14.75
N LEU A 116 2.45 -4.59 14.24
CA LEU A 116 3.18 -3.35 13.95
C LEU A 116 3.25 -2.41 15.16
N LEU A 117 2.28 -2.49 16.08
CA LEU A 117 2.18 -1.60 17.25
C LEU A 117 3.44 -1.53 18.13
N PRO A 118 4.17 -2.63 18.42
CA PRO A 118 5.38 -2.55 19.24
C PRO A 118 6.44 -1.63 18.63
N GLU A 119 6.63 -1.71 17.32
CA GLU A 119 7.57 -0.83 16.60
C GLU A 119 7.03 0.60 16.58
N ALA A 120 5.75 0.79 16.25
CA ALA A 120 5.14 2.12 16.19
C ALA A 120 5.24 2.88 17.53
N VAL A 121 5.01 2.19 18.65
CA VAL A 121 5.15 2.76 19.99
C VAL A 121 6.61 3.10 20.32
N SER A 122 7.58 2.32 19.83
CA SER A 122 9.00 2.65 20.01
C SER A 122 9.44 3.89 19.24
N LEU A 123 8.74 4.27 18.16
CA LEU A 123 9.07 5.43 17.33
C LEU A 123 8.58 6.76 17.93
N VAL A 124 7.62 6.73 18.87
CA VAL A 124 7.09 7.92 19.57
C VAL A 124 7.74 8.18 20.93
N SER A 125 8.62 7.27 21.39
CA SER A 125 9.31 7.36 22.68
C SER A 125 10.64 8.09 22.56
#